data_AF-A0A940MCS6-F1
#
_entry.id   AF-A0A940MCS6-F1
#
_cell.length_a   1.000
_cell.length_b   1.000
_cell.length_c   1.000
_cell.angle_alpha   90.00
_cell.angle_beta   90.00
_cell.angle_gamma   90.00
#
_symmetry.space_group_name_H-M   'P 1'
#
loop_
_entity.id
_entity.type
_entity.pdbx_description
1 polymer ?
#
loop_
_entity_poly.entity_id
_entity_poly.type
_entity_poly.pdbx_seq_one_letter_code
_entity_poly.pdbx_strand_id
1 'polypeptide(L)'
;MDDFENVSPEDPRLGLTPDLARRLRKWDAEYQGTYREDDPGSSGFPSPEVDEEFWRVGEGLVRRMAQELGPGWRVTYRDHRFKEGDREIPCMPEQ
;
A
#
# COMPACT_ATOMS: atom_id res chain seq x y z
N MET A 1 -14.40 15.98 15.93
CA MET A 1 -13.88 15.85 14.56
C MET A 1 -12.56 15.15 14.74
N ASP A 2 -12.55 13.84 14.56
CA ASP A 2 -11.33 13.04 14.61
C ASP A 2 -10.51 13.40 13.37
N ASP A 3 -9.53 14.27 13.58
CA ASP A 3 -8.50 14.61 12.60
C ASP A 3 -7.61 13.37 12.45
N PHE A 4 -7.96 12.49 11.51
CA PHE A 4 -7.12 11.36 11.15
C PHE A 4 -5.86 11.91 10.46
N GLU A 5 -4.87 12.29 11.26
CA GLU A 5 -3.57 12.74 10.78
C GLU A 5 -2.96 11.67 9.87
N ASN A 6 -2.51 12.06 8.69
CA ASN A 6 -1.78 11.17 7.79
C ASN A 6 -0.40 10.88 8.39
N VAL A 7 -0.20 9.66 8.88
CA VAL A 7 1.06 9.22 9.46
C VAL A 7 1.92 8.52 8.40
N SER A 8 3.19 8.91 8.30
CA SER A 8 4.13 8.26 7.38
C SER A 8 4.48 6.85 7.85
N PRO A 9 4.75 5.89 6.94
CA PRO A 9 5.11 4.51 7.32
C PRO A 9 6.45 4.40 8.05
N GLU A 10 7.30 5.44 8.00
CA GLU A 10 8.55 5.54 8.77
C GLU A 10 8.36 6.06 10.20
N ASP A 11 7.13 6.39 10.58
CA ASP A 11 6.83 6.94 11.89
C ASP A 11 7.08 5.90 13.01
N PRO A 12 7.85 6.25 14.04
CA PRO A 12 8.16 5.34 15.13
C PRO A 12 6.93 4.89 15.92
N ARG A 13 5.80 5.62 15.87
CA ARG A 13 4.52 5.22 16.50
C ARG A 13 3.96 3.92 15.92
N LEU A 14 4.29 3.61 14.66
CA LEU A 14 3.84 2.38 13.98
C LEU A 14 4.69 1.16 14.35
N GLY A 15 5.91 1.36 14.86
CA GLY A 15 6.81 0.25 15.22
C GLY A 15 7.30 -0.59 14.02
N LEU A 16 7.18 -0.07 12.79
CA LEU A 16 7.62 -0.77 11.59
C LEU A 16 9.15 -0.80 11.47
N THR A 17 9.68 -1.86 10.86
CA THR A 17 11.12 -1.88 10.51
C THR A 17 11.47 -0.81 9.47
N PRO A 18 12.66 -0.18 9.58
CA PRO A 18 13.09 0.87 8.66
C PRO A 18 13.24 0.39 7.20
N ASP A 19 13.48 -0.91 7.00
CA ASP A 19 13.51 -1.50 5.66
C ASP A 19 12.11 -1.53 5.03
N LEU A 20 11.09 -1.94 5.78
CA LEU A 20 9.71 -1.97 5.30
C LEU A 20 9.19 -0.56 5.01
N ALA A 21 9.42 0.38 5.92
CA ALA A 21 9.05 1.79 5.74
C ALA A 21 9.66 2.38 4.46
N ARG A 22 10.94 2.13 4.21
CA ARG A 22 11.63 2.59 3.00
C ARG A 22 11.04 1.97 1.73
N ARG A 23 10.68 0.67 1.75
CA ARG A 23 10.05 0.01 0.60
C ARG A 23 8.65 0.56 0.32
N LEU A 24 7.85 0.79 1.37
CA LEU A 24 6.54 1.44 1.27
C LEU A 24 6.66 2.84 0.68
N ARG A 25 7.59 3.65 1.18
CA ARG A 25 7.86 5.00 0.65
C ARG A 25 8.26 4.97 -0.82
N LYS A 26 9.11 4.00 -1.22
CA LYS A 26 9.49 3.83 -2.63
C LYS A 26 8.27 3.45 -3.46
N TRP A 27 7.49 2.47 -3.02
CA TRP A 27 6.28 2.03 -3.70
C TRP A 27 5.25 3.17 -3.87
N ASP A 28 5.02 3.97 -2.82
CA ASP A 28 4.18 5.18 -2.91
C ASP A 28 4.74 6.19 -3.93
N ALA A 29 6.04 6.47 -3.89
CA ALA A 29 6.66 7.41 -4.84
C ALA A 29 6.52 6.94 -6.30
N GLU A 30 6.60 5.64 -6.58
CA GLU A 30 6.34 5.10 -7.91
C GLU A 30 4.87 5.35 -8.32
N TYR A 31 3.91 5.13 -7.42
CA TYR A 31 2.49 5.38 -7.67
C TYR A 31 2.19 6.87 -7.92
N GLN A 32 2.68 7.76 -7.04
CA GLN A 32 2.55 9.21 -7.21
C GLN A 32 3.22 9.66 -8.51
N GLY A 33 4.32 9.02 -8.92
CA GLY A 33 4.98 9.29 -10.19
C GLY A 33 4.16 8.88 -11.42
N THR A 34 3.21 7.94 -11.28
CA THR A 34 2.26 7.61 -12.35
C THR A 34 1.13 8.62 -12.50
N TYR A 35 0.90 9.47 -11.49
CA TYR A 35 -0.08 10.53 -11.56
C TYR A 35 0.44 11.64 -12.49
N ARG A 36 -0.28 11.89 -13.58
CA ARG A 36 0.01 12.99 -14.50
C ARG A 36 -0.99 14.11 -14.26
N GLU A 37 -0.54 15.17 -13.60
CA GLU A 37 -1.36 16.37 -13.37
C GLU A 37 -1.87 16.99 -14.68
N ASP A 38 -1.07 16.90 -15.74
CA ASP A 38 -1.35 17.49 -17.06
C ASP A 38 -2.36 16.67 -17.88
N ASP A 39 -2.43 15.35 -17.65
CA ASP A 39 -3.35 14.46 -18.35
C ASP A 39 -3.95 13.43 -17.37
N PRO A 40 -5.06 13.77 -16.70
CA PRO A 40 -5.72 12.87 -15.75
C PRO A 40 -6.31 11.62 -16.43
N GLY A 41 -6.50 11.63 -17.76
CA GLY A 41 -6.99 10.48 -18.53
C GLY A 41 -5.93 9.42 -18.82
N SER A 42 -4.66 9.83 -18.91
CA SER A 42 -3.50 8.92 -19.03
C SER A 42 -2.78 8.72 -17.70
N SER A 43 -3.33 9.23 -16.60
CA SER A 43 -2.83 8.95 -15.26
C SER A 43 -2.99 7.46 -14.95
N GLY A 44 -1.87 6.83 -14.58
CA GLY A 44 -1.80 5.39 -14.38
C GLY A 44 -0.52 4.79 -14.93
N PHE A 45 -0.41 3.47 -14.80
CA PHE A 45 0.77 2.76 -15.25
C PHE A 45 0.88 2.74 -16.77
N PRO A 46 2.12 2.80 -17.32
CA PRO A 46 2.34 2.84 -18.76
C PRO A 46 1.97 1.52 -19.47
N SER A 47 1.84 0.42 -18.73
CA SER A 47 1.54 -0.91 -19.27
C SER A 47 0.90 -1.80 -18.21
N PRO A 48 0.05 -2.76 -18.62
CA PRO A 48 -0.59 -3.71 -17.71
C PRO A 48 0.43 -4.56 -16.95
N GLU A 49 1.57 -4.89 -17.54
CA GLU A 49 2.62 -5.67 -16.86
C GLU A 49 3.24 -4.90 -15.68
N VAL A 50 3.47 -3.59 -15.85
CA VAL A 50 4.01 -2.72 -14.79
C VAL A 50 2.99 -2.53 -13.68
N ASP A 51 1.72 -2.37 -14.06
CA ASP A 51 0.60 -2.35 -13.13
C ASP A 51 0.55 -3.65 -12.31
N GLU A 52 0.53 -4.82 -12.96
CA GLU A 52 0.50 -6.12 -12.29
C GLU A 52 1.67 -6.34 -11.32
N GLU A 53 2.89 -5.99 -11.74
CA GLU A 53 4.05 -6.07 -10.86
C GLU A 53 3.95 -5.12 -9.67
N PHE A 54 3.50 -3.88 -9.91
CA PHE A 54 3.32 -2.88 -8.86
C PHE A 54 2.34 -3.35 -7.77
N TRP A 55 1.18 -3.87 -8.19
CA TRP A 55 0.17 -4.36 -7.26
C TRP A 55 0.61 -5.64 -6.54
N ARG A 56 1.40 -6.51 -7.20
CA ARG A 56 1.99 -7.70 -6.58
C ARG A 56 3.00 -7.34 -5.50
N VAL A 57 3.83 -6.32 -5.76
CA VAL A 57 4.79 -5.79 -4.79
C VAL A 57 4.04 -5.16 -3.61
N GLY A 58 2.99 -4.37 -3.89
CA GLY A 58 2.15 -3.76 -2.87
C GLY A 58 1.51 -4.78 -1.94
N GLU A 59 0.93 -5.86 -2.46
CA GLU A 59 0.35 -6.94 -1.63
C GLU A 59 1.39 -7.54 -0.66
N GLY A 60 2.61 -7.80 -1.14
CA GLY A 60 3.69 -8.32 -0.32
C GLY A 60 4.12 -7.36 0.80
N LEU A 61 4.15 -6.05 0.52
CA LEU A 61 4.47 -5.02 1.51
C LEU A 61 3.38 -4.91 2.58
N VAL A 62 2.11 -4.93 2.17
CA VAL A 62 0.97 -4.81 3.06
C VAL A 62 0.85 -6.04 3.97
N ARG A 63 1.12 -7.24 3.45
CA ARG A 63 1.23 -8.47 4.26
C ARG A 63 2.33 -8.38 5.31
N ARG A 64 3.52 -7.89 4.92
CA ARG A 64 4.63 -7.67 5.87
C ARG A 64 4.21 -6.66 6.94
N MET A 65 3.57 -5.57 6.54
CA MET A 65 3.08 -4.54 7.45
C MET A 65 2.06 -5.09 8.45
N ALA A 66 1.10 -5.91 8.00
CA ALA A 66 0.14 -6.56 8.88
C ALA A 66 0.82 -7.48 9.91
N GLN A 67 1.88 -8.19 9.51
CA GLN A 67 2.67 -9.04 10.42
C GLN A 67 3.44 -8.23 11.48
N GLU A 68 4.02 -7.09 11.08
CA GLU A 68 4.82 -6.24 11.98
C GLU A 68 3.92 -5.43 12.94
N LEU A 69 2.79 -4.93 12.46
CA LEU A 69 1.80 -4.21 13.30
C LEU A 69 1.06 -5.15 14.26
N GLY A 70 0.88 -6.41 13.87
CA GLY A 70 0.23 -7.43 14.67
C GLY A 70 -1.31 -7.32 14.70
N PRO A 71 -1.97 -8.13 15.54
CA PRO A 71 -3.43 -8.32 15.51
C PRO A 71 -4.24 -7.11 16.01
N GLY A 72 -3.59 -6.10 16.59
CA GLY A 72 -4.24 -4.86 17.03
C GLY A 72 -4.58 -3.89 15.90
N TRP A 73 -4.07 -4.15 14.69
CA TRP A 73 -4.23 -3.27 13.54
C TRP A 73 -5.00 -3.96 12.43
N ARG A 74 -5.97 -3.26 11.84
CA ARG A 74 -6.64 -3.67 10.61
C ARG A 74 -5.91 -3.09 9.42
N VAL A 75 -5.39 -3.96 8.56
CA VAL A 75 -4.69 -3.58 7.34
C VAL A 75 -5.57 -3.91 6.14
N THR A 76 -5.91 -2.89 5.34
CA THR A 76 -6.73 -3.02 4.13
C THR A 76 -5.91 -2.66 2.91
N TYR A 77 -6.05 -3.46 1.84
CA TYR A 77 -5.41 -3.19 0.56
C TYR A 77 -6.48 -2.85 -0.48
N ARG A 78 -6.32 -1.67 -1.08
CA ARG A 78 -7.21 -1.17 -2.14
C ARG A 78 -6.52 -1.30 -3.48
N ASP A 79 -6.91 -2.32 -4.21
CA ASP A 79 -6.55 -2.50 -5.61
C ASP A 79 -7.78 -2.19 -6.46
N HIS A 80 -7.70 -1.10 -7.22
CA HIS A 80 -8.78 -0.60 -8.07
C HIS A 80 -9.21 -1.55 -9.20
N ARG A 81 -8.46 -2.64 -9.45
CA ARG A 81 -8.74 -3.62 -10.51
C ARG A 81 -9.75 -4.66 -10.04
N PHE A 82 -9.87 -4.86 -8.74
CA PHE A 82 -10.93 -5.68 -8.18
C PHE A 82 -12.20 -4.83 -8.04
N LYS A 83 -13.19 -5.09 -8.90
CA LYS A 83 -14.54 -4.48 -8.79
C LYS A 83 -15.30 -4.87 -7.51
N GLU A 84 -14.75 -5.80 -6.73
CA GLU A 84 -15.40 -6.41 -5.58
C GLU A 84 -14.57 -6.18 -4.31
N GLY A 85 -14.71 -4.98 -3.74
CA GLY A 85 -14.41 -4.68 -2.33
C GLY A 85 -12.94 -4.62 -1.92
N ASP A 86 -12.67 -3.75 -0.95
CA ASP A 86 -11.41 -3.66 -0.20
C ASP A 86 -10.97 -5.05 0.27
N ARG A 87 -9.80 -5.54 -0.15
CA ARG A 87 -9.26 -6.80 0.38
C ARG A 87 -8.68 -6.54 1.76
N GLU A 88 -9.33 -7.08 2.80
CA GLU A 88 -8.70 -7.19 4.11
C GLU A 88 -7.56 -8.20 4.01
N ILE A 89 -6.36 -7.77 4.39
CA ILE A 89 -5.18 -8.64 4.44
C ILE A 89 -5.09 -9.15 5.87
N PRO A 90 -5.51 -10.40 6.15
CA PRO A 90 -5.45 -10.92 7.51
C PRO A 90 -3.99 -10.96 7.97
N CYS A 91 -3.77 -10.51 9.22
CA CYS A 91 -2.48 -10.57 9.91
C CYS A 91 -1.91 -12.01 9.98
N MET A 92 -2.77 -13.02 9.85
CA MET A 92 -2.41 -14.44 9.90
C MET A 92 -2.67 -15.09 8.53
N PRO A 93 -1.74 -15.88 7.97
CA PRO A 93 -2.14 -16.89 7.00
C PRO A 93 -3.06 -17.88 7.72
N GLU A 94 -4.24 -18.11 7.17
CA GLU A 94 -5.14 -19.20 7.59
C GLU A 94 -4.34 -20.51 7.50
N GLN A 95 -4.21 -21.22 8.64
CA GLN A 95 -3.46 -22.48 8.78
C GLN A 95 -4.24 -23.65 8.18
#